data_AF-A0A1R3GSV8-F1
#
_entry.id   AF-A0A1R3GSV8-F1
#
_cell.length_a   1.000
_cell.length_b   1.000
_cell.length_c   1.000
_cell.angle_alpha   90.00
_cell.angle_beta   90.00
_cell.angle_gamma   90.00
#
_symmetry.space_group_name_H-M   'P 1'
#
loop_
_entity.id
_entity.type
_entity.pdbx_description
1 polymer ?
#
loop_
_entity_poly.entity_id
_entity_poly.type
_entity_poly.pdbx_seq_one_letter_code
_entity_poly.pdbx_strand_id
1 'polypeptide(L)'
;MLEGMVKCCTKPKTQDKSMEEEIMEKKKIKGTVVLMKKNVLDMNDLKASLFDRVHELFGKGVSLQLISAENTDPVTLDDVPGHGRIHFVCNSWVYPAHRYKYDRVFFSNKTYLPCETPEPLRKYREEELVNLRGNGKGRLKEWDRVYDYAAYNDLGMPERGSNFERPVLGRHPSFPYPRRGRTGRKPHKKEDKSAWRTDEEFARETLAGVNPVIISRLQVKHNIIAC
;
A
#
# COMPACT_ATOMS: atom_id res chain seq x y z
N MET A 1 -13.05 -13.49 19.57
CA MET A 1 -13.15 -13.10 18.14
C MET A 1 -11.78 -12.80 17.53
N LEU A 2 -10.89 -13.78 17.42
CA LEU A 2 -9.59 -13.58 16.75
C LEU A 2 -9.79 -13.29 15.25
N GLU A 3 -9.82 -12.02 14.92
CA GLU A 3 -9.73 -11.52 13.55
C GLU A 3 -8.24 -11.24 13.31
N GLY A 4 -7.69 -11.76 12.22
CA GLY A 4 -6.25 -11.86 12.08
C GLY A 4 -5.69 -10.82 11.13
N MET A 5 -4.50 -10.31 11.44
CA MET A 5 -3.59 -9.76 10.46
C MET A 5 -2.30 -10.58 10.47
N VAL A 6 -1.75 -10.88 9.30
CA VAL A 6 -0.43 -11.50 9.15
C VAL A 6 0.57 -10.43 8.76
N LYS A 7 1.58 -10.26 9.59
CA LYS A 7 2.76 -9.46 9.30
C LYS A 7 3.86 -10.37 8.74
N CYS A 8 4.30 -10.08 7.53
CA CYS A 8 5.39 -10.78 6.87
C CYS A 8 6.69 -10.02 7.13
N CYS A 9 7.61 -10.66 7.84
CA CYS A 9 8.95 -10.17 8.12
C CYS A 9 9.95 -11.02 7.33
N THR A 10 11.02 -10.41 6.81
CA THR A 10 12.19 -11.17 6.35
C THR A 10 13.43 -10.60 7.03
N LYS A 11 13.51 -10.75 8.35
CA LYS A 11 14.73 -10.47 9.11
C LYS A 11 15.27 -11.79 9.67
N PRO A 12 16.60 -12.01 9.66
CA PRO A 12 17.18 -13.08 10.45
C PRO A 12 16.86 -12.84 11.92
N LYS A 13 16.66 -13.92 12.68
CA LYS A 13 16.44 -13.86 14.13
C LYS A 13 17.62 -13.15 14.78
N THR A 14 17.41 -11.94 15.30
CA THR A 14 18.31 -11.37 16.31
C THR A 14 17.97 -12.08 17.62
N GLN A 15 18.94 -12.80 18.18
CA GLN A 15 18.83 -13.39 19.51
C GLN A 15 18.97 -12.26 20.54
N ASP A 16 17.86 -11.78 21.07
CA ASP A 16 17.86 -11.17 22.41
C ASP A 16 17.37 -12.23 23.39
N LYS A 17 18.29 -12.64 24.27
CA LYS A 17 18.03 -13.49 25.42
C LYS A 17 17.92 -12.59 26.65
N SER A 18 16.72 -12.46 27.20
CA SER A 18 16.43 -12.74 28.61
C SER A 18 15.02 -12.26 28.93
N MET A 19 14.22 -13.16 29.50
CA MET A 19 13.35 -12.95 30.67
C MET A 19 12.30 -14.07 30.71
N GLU A 20 12.54 -14.97 31.66
CA GLU A 20 11.62 -15.80 32.44
C GLU A 20 10.45 -16.48 31.70
N GLU A 21 10.67 -17.78 31.41
CA GLU A 21 9.63 -18.72 31.01
C GLU A 21 8.70 -19.01 32.19
N GLU A 22 7.58 -18.30 32.28
CA GLU A 22 6.36 -18.94 32.81
C GLU A 22 5.92 -20.00 31.81
N ILE A 23 5.71 -21.23 32.28
CA ILE A 23 5.25 -22.38 31.50
C ILE A 23 3.78 -22.15 31.15
N MET A 24 3.53 -21.22 30.23
CA MET A 24 2.27 -21.12 29.52
C MET A 24 2.32 -22.16 28.41
N GLU A 25 1.41 -23.12 28.44
CA GLU A 25 1.32 -24.19 27.45
C GLU A 25 1.16 -23.59 26.05
N LYS A 26 2.25 -23.49 25.29
CA LYS A 26 2.28 -22.86 23.97
C LYS A 26 1.47 -23.70 22.98
N LYS A 27 0.19 -23.40 22.84
CA LYS A 27 -0.69 -24.00 21.83
C LYS A 27 -0.17 -23.62 20.43
N LYS A 28 -0.03 -24.61 19.56
CA LYS A 28 0.49 -24.44 18.19
C LYS A 28 -0.67 -24.27 17.20
N ILE A 29 -0.61 -23.22 16.38
CA ILE A 29 -1.57 -23.01 15.29
C ILE A 29 -1.00 -23.63 14.01
N LYS A 30 -1.75 -24.53 13.37
CA LYS A 30 -1.38 -25.11 12.07
C LYS A 30 -1.81 -24.17 10.94
N GLY A 31 -0.84 -23.67 10.17
CA GLY A 31 -1.08 -22.83 8.99
C GLY A 31 -0.67 -23.51 7.69
N THR A 32 -1.21 -23.04 6.57
CA THR A 32 -0.76 -23.40 5.21
C THR A 32 -0.50 -22.13 4.43
N VAL A 33 0.69 -22.00 3.85
CA VAL A 33 1.08 -20.84 3.06
C VAL A 33 1.31 -21.29 1.63
N VAL A 34 0.57 -20.69 0.69
CA VAL A 34 0.73 -20.95 -0.73
C VAL A 34 1.51 -19.79 -1.33
N LEU A 35 2.72 -20.05 -1.84
CA LEU A 35 3.55 -19.07 -2.53
C LEU A 35 3.82 -19.53 -3.96
N MET A 36 3.81 -18.58 -4.89
CA MET A 36 4.24 -18.81 -6.27
C MET A 36 5.62 -18.19 -6.50
N LYS A 37 6.53 -18.95 -7.11
CA LYS A 37 7.87 -18.47 -7.49
C LYS A 37 7.77 -17.56 -8.72
N LYS A 38 8.64 -16.54 -8.79
CA LYS A 38 8.68 -15.58 -9.91
C LYS A 38 8.72 -16.27 -11.29
N ASN A 39 9.53 -17.32 -11.40
CA ASN A 39 9.74 -18.08 -12.65
C ASN A 39 8.55 -18.96 -13.08
N VAL A 40 7.47 -19.05 -12.29
CA VAL A 40 6.24 -19.73 -12.73
C VAL A 40 5.39 -18.81 -13.60
N LEU A 41 5.50 -17.49 -13.42
CA LEU A 41 4.85 -16.50 -14.26
C LEU A 41 5.69 -16.12 -15.49
N ASP A 42 7.02 -16.36 -15.46
CA ASP A 42 7.94 -16.27 -16.60
C ASP A 42 8.25 -17.69 -17.13
N MET A 43 7.39 -18.23 -18.00
CA MET A 43 7.41 -19.63 -18.47
C MET A 43 8.53 -19.96 -19.50
N ASN A 44 9.79 -19.64 -19.22
CA ASN A 44 10.92 -20.06 -20.06
C ASN A 44 11.93 -21.02 -19.40
N ASP A 45 11.74 -21.43 -18.13
CA ASP A 45 12.85 -22.08 -17.37
C ASP A 45 12.44 -23.23 -16.41
N LEU A 46 11.29 -23.85 -16.66
CA LEU A 46 10.55 -24.64 -15.66
C LEU A 46 11.14 -26.03 -15.32
N LYS A 47 12.04 -26.62 -16.11
CA LYS A 47 12.53 -27.99 -15.86
C LYS A 47 13.87 -28.10 -15.15
N ALA A 48 14.77 -27.11 -15.28
CA ALA A 48 16.09 -27.18 -14.63
C ALA A 48 16.09 -26.63 -13.19
N SER A 49 15.20 -25.68 -12.88
CA SER A 49 15.22 -24.89 -11.64
C SER A 49 14.50 -25.52 -10.44
N LEU A 50 13.70 -26.58 -10.63
CA LEU A 50 12.81 -27.08 -9.58
C LEU A 50 13.52 -27.89 -8.48
N PHE A 51 14.57 -28.64 -8.83
CA PHE A 51 15.25 -29.53 -7.88
C PHE A 51 16.27 -28.82 -6.97
N ASP A 52 16.99 -27.81 -7.47
CA ASP A 52 17.97 -27.04 -6.67
C ASP A 52 17.32 -26.20 -5.55
N ARG A 53 16.00 -26.04 -5.59
CA ARG A 53 15.27 -24.90 -5.02
C ARG A 53 14.35 -25.26 -3.86
N VAL A 54 14.35 -26.53 -3.44
CA VAL A 54 13.72 -26.99 -2.19
C VAL A 54 14.66 -26.75 -1.01
N HIS A 55 15.98 -26.80 -1.23
CA HIS A 55 17.00 -26.60 -0.18
C HIS A 55 17.27 -25.11 0.14
N GLU A 56 17.19 -24.20 -0.84
CA GLU A 56 17.40 -22.75 -0.63
C GLU A 56 16.33 -22.08 0.25
N LEU A 57 15.12 -22.64 0.28
CA LEU A 57 13.99 -22.10 1.07
C LEU A 57 14.21 -22.25 2.58
N PHE A 58 15.06 -23.20 2.99
CA PHE A 58 15.44 -23.39 4.39
C PHE A 58 16.52 -22.41 4.87
N GLY A 59 17.32 -21.83 3.97
CA GLY A 59 18.42 -20.89 4.30
C GLY A 59 18.04 -19.41 4.25
N LYS A 60 17.06 -19.02 3.42
CA LYS A 60 16.50 -17.65 3.32
C LYS A 60 15.01 -17.69 3.65
N GLY A 61 14.68 -18.01 4.90
CA GLY A 61 13.31 -18.22 5.35
C GLY A 61 12.44 -16.96 5.34
N VAL A 62 11.13 -17.16 5.14
CA VAL A 62 10.09 -16.14 5.36
C VAL A 62 9.58 -16.30 6.79
N SER A 63 9.50 -15.21 7.57
CA SER A 63 8.86 -15.23 8.89
C SER A 63 7.50 -14.55 8.83
N LEU A 64 6.50 -15.23 9.41
CA LEU A 64 5.14 -14.72 9.51
C LEU A 64 4.82 -14.54 10.99
N GLN A 65 4.33 -13.35 11.34
CA GLN A 65 3.87 -13.02 12.68
C GLN A 65 2.36 -12.78 12.61
N LEU A 66 1.60 -13.52 13.41
CA LEU A 66 0.17 -13.31 13.58
C LEU A 66 -0.06 -12.15 14.55
N ILE A 67 -1.01 -11.29 14.21
CA ILE A 67 -1.45 -10.16 15.03
C ILE A 67 -2.95 -10.33 15.28
N SER A 68 -3.33 -10.22 16.55
CA SER A 68 -4.71 -10.33 17.02
C SER A 68 -5.49 -9.05 16.74
N ALA A 69 -6.77 -9.18 16.36
CA ALA A 69 -7.70 -8.05 16.26
C ALA A 69 -8.43 -7.74 17.58
N GLU A 70 -8.22 -8.53 18.63
CA GLU A 70 -8.88 -8.32 19.92
C GLU A 70 -7.91 -7.93 21.02
N ASN A 71 -6.72 -8.53 20.99
CA ASN A 71 -5.70 -8.32 22.01
C ASN A 71 -4.60 -7.46 21.42
N THR A 72 -4.31 -6.34 22.08
CA THR A 72 -3.19 -5.46 21.75
C THR A 72 -1.83 -6.02 22.17
N ASP A 73 -1.82 -7.01 23.08
CA ASP A 73 -0.61 -7.63 23.61
C ASP A 73 -0.14 -8.82 22.77
N PRO A 74 1.17 -8.94 22.47
CA PRO A 74 1.70 -9.95 21.55
C PRO A 74 1.72 -11.40 22.08
N VAL A 75 1.22 -11.66 23.29
CA VAL A 75 1.56 -12.89 24.05
C VAL A 75 0.42 -13.90 24.21
N THR A 76 -0.85 -13.55 24.02
CA THR A 76 -1.96 -14.50 24.19
C THR A 76 -2.80 -14.63 22.91
N LEU A 77 -2.34 -15.51 22.03
CA LEU A 77 -3.22 -16.23 21.10
C LEU A 77 -3.76 -17.43 21.86
N ASP A 78 -4.71 -17.18 22.75
CA ASP A 78 -5.47 -18.27 23.33
C ASP A 78 -6.22 -18.99 22.22
N ASP A 79 -6.33 -20.30 22.43
CA ASP A 79 -7.11 -21.26 21.66
C ASP A 79 -8.31 -20.60 20.97
N VAL A 80 -8.60 -20.97 19.73
CA VAL A 80 -9.78 -20.45 19.02
C VAL A 80 -10.90 -21.50 18.99
N PRO A 81 -11.44 -21.95 20.14
CA PRO A 81 -12.63 -22.78 20.12
C PRO A 81 -13.79 -21.92 19.60
N GLY A 82 -14.44 -22.40 18.54
CA GLY A 82 -15.66 -21.78 17.98
C GLY A 82 -15.48 -20.95 16.72
N HIS A 83 -14.28 -20.80 16.14
CA HIS A 83 -14.11 -20.05 14.89
C HIS A 83 -13.54 -20.92 13.78
N GLY A 84 -14.16 -20.84 12.60
CA GLY A 84 -13.76 -21.57 11.41
C GLY A 84 -12.40 -21.13 10.85
N ARG A 85 -12.05 -21.65 9.68
CA ARG A 85 -10.77 -21.39 9.00
C ARG A 85 -10.59 -19.89 8.68
N ILE A 86 -9.48 -19.29 9.13
CA ILE A 86 -9.12 -17.90 8.80
C ILE A 86 -8.34 -17.90 7.48
N HIS A 87 -8.79 -17.09 6.52
CA HIS A 87 -8.18 -16.99 5.20
C HIS A 87 -7.56 -15.61 4.98
N PHE A 88 -6.34 -15.59 4.44
CA PHE A 88 -5.62 -14.38 4.05
C PHE A 88 -5.43 -14.39 2.53
N VAL A 89 -6.19 -13.55 1.82
CA VAL A 89 -6.10 -13.44 0.36
C VAL A 89 -5.09 -12.35 0.00
N CYS A 90 -3.81 -12.74 -0.09
CA CYS A 90 -2.71 -11.78 -0.22
C CYS A 90 -2.50 -11.29 -1.66
N ASN A 91 -2.47 -12.20 -2.65
CA ASN A 91 -2.27 -11.94 -4.09
C ASN A 91 -1.28 -10.80 -4.41
N SER A 92 -0.14 -10.78 -3.74
CA SER A 92 0.83 -9.68 -3.83
C SER A 92 2.26 -10.18 -3.81
N TRP A 93 3.12 -9.53 -4.60
CA TRP A 93 4.55 -9.78 -4.58
C TRP A 93 5.17 -9.32 -3.26
N VAL A 94 5.96 -10.20 -2.65
CA VAL A 94 6.77 -9.92 -1.46
C VAL A 94 8.24 -9.96 -1.87
N TYR A 95 8.87 -8.79 -1.87
CA TYR A 95 10.30 -8.62 -2.14
C TYR A 95 11.11 -8.83 -0.84
N PRO A 96 12.44 -8.97 -0.92
CA PRO A 96 13.28 -9.04 0.27
C PRO A 96 13.09 -7.81 1.19
N ALA A 97 13.04 -7.99 2.52
CA ALA A 97 12.69 -6.93 3.47
C ALA A 97 13.61 -5.71 3.42
N HIS A 98 14.88 -5.86 3.04
CA HIS A 98 15.79 -4.71 2.90
C HIS A 98 15.33 -3.71 1.82
N ARG A 99 14.41 -4.10 0.93
CA ARG A 99 13.81 -3.21 -0.08
C ARG A 99 12.64 -2.39 0.48
N TYR A 100 12.07 -2.81 1.59
CA TYR A 100 10.95 -2.12 2.23
C TYR A 100 11.44 -1.24 3.38
N LYS A 101 10.75 -0.11 3.57
CA LYS A 101 10.95 0.75 4.75
C LYS A 101 10.10 0.31 5.95
N TYR A 102 9.14 -0.56 5.70
CA TYR A 102 8.13 -1.04 6.63
C TYR A 102 7.87 -2.52 6.34
N ASP A 103 7.36 -3.24 7.34
CA ASP A 103 7.03 -4.66 7.17
C ASP A 103 5.70 -4.84 6.42
N ARG A 104 5.58 -5.90 5.63
CA ARG A 104 4.36 -6.14 4.84
C ARG A 104 3.26 -6.69 5.74
N VAL A 105 2.08 -6.08 5.68
CA VAL A 105 0.90 -6.53 6.40
C VAL A 105 -0.16 -7.09 5.45
N PHE A 106 -0.89 -8.11 5.90
CA PHE A 106 -1.98 -8.75 5.17
C PHE A 106 -3.15 -8.98 6.12
N PHE A 107 -4.33 -8.48 5.75
CA PHE A 107 -5.54 -8.65 6.55
C PHE A 107 -6.26 -9.96 6.20
N SER A 108 -7.02 -10.50 7.15
CA SER A 108 -7.95 -11.59 6.87
C SER A 108 -9.03 -11.15 5.86
N ASN A 109 -9.71 -12.12 5.24
CA ASN A 109 -10.75 -11.87 4.22
C ASN A 109 -12.08 -11.33 4.78
N LYS A 110 -12.10 -10.88 6.04
CA LYS A 110 -13.25 -10.21 6.64
C LYS A 110 -13.27 -8.73 6.23
N THR A 111 -14.47 -8.19 6.07
CA THR A 111 -14.70 -6.82 5.58
C THR A 111 -15.27 -5.94 6.68
N TYR A 112 -14.71 -4.75 6.84
CA TYR A 112 -15.12 -3.77 7.86
C TYR A 112 -15.21 -2.37 7.26
N LEU A 113 -16.24 -1.63 7.64
CA LEU A 113 -16.23 -0.18 7.48
C LEU A 113 -15.12 0.44 8.37
N PRO A 114 -14.66 1.67 8.09
CA PRO A 114 -13.66 2.32 8.91
C PRO A 114 -14.03 2.43 10.39
N CYS A 115 -15.31 2.70 10.70
CA CYS A 115 -15.83 2.76 12.07
C CYS A 115 -16.00 1.39 12.75
N GLU A 116 -16.09 0.32 11.95
CA GLU A 116 -16.27 -1.06 12.43
C GLU A 116 -14.95 -1.83 12.48
N THR A 117 -13.84 -1.20 12.07
CA THR A 117 -12.53 -1.86 12.09
C THR A 117 -12.13 -2.10 13.56
N PRO A 118 -11.79 -3.34 13.95
CA PRO A 118 -11.38 -3.63 15.32
C PRO A 118 -10.24 -2.73 15.78
N GLU A 119 -10.35 -2.22 17.01
CA GLU A 119 -9.46 -1.18 17.55
C GLU A 119 -7.97 -1.53 17.40
N PRO A 120 -7.50 -2.76 17.72
CA PRO A 120 -6.11 -3.16 17.53
C PRO A 120 -5.61 -3.09 16.08
N LEU A 121 -6.51 -3.23 15.09
CA LEU A 121 -6.17 -3.21 13.67
C LEU A 121 -6.20 -1.82 13.04
N ARG A 122 -6.83 -0.83 13.69
CA ARG A 122 -6.99 0.53 13.14
C ARG A 122 -5.67 1.19 12.80
N LYS A 123 -4.68 1.08 13.70
CA LYS A 123 -3.33 1.60 13.48
C LYS A 123 -2.69 1.02 12.23
N TYR A 124 -2.71 -0.31 12.08
CA TYR A 124 -2.11 -0.98 10.92
C TYR A 124 -2.82 -0.65 9.62
N ARG A 125 -4.15 -0.48 9.67
CA ARG A 125 -4.95 -0.04 8.52
C ARG A 125 -4.52 1.36 8.06
N GLU A 126 -4.39 2.30 8.99
CA GLU A 126 -3.99 3.67 8.70
C GLU A 126 -2.55 3.75 8.20
N GLU A 127 -1.61 3.05 8.85
CA GLU A 127 -0.21 2.99 8.43
C GLU A 127 -0.06 2.41 7.02
N GLU A 128 -0.77 1.33 6.70
CA GLU A 128 -0.75 0.75 5.34
C GLU A 128 -1.30 1.73 4.31
N LEU A 129 -2.37 2.48 4.61
CA LEU A 129 -2.89 3.53 3.72
C LEU A 129 -1.88 4.67 3.51
N VAL A 130 -1.19 5.10 4.56
CA VAL A 130 -0.13 6.13 4.45
C VAL A 130 1.02 5.61 3.58
N ASN A 131 1.42 4.35 3.76
CA ASN A 131 2.46 3.71 2.97
C ASN A 131 2.08 3.60 1.48
N LEU A 132 0.81 3.31 1.19
CA LEU A 132 0.28 3.25 -0.18
C LEU A 132 0.17 4.64 -0.82
N ARG A 133 -0.09 5.71 -0.08
CA ARG A 133 -0.10 7.09 -0.62
C ARG A 133 1.32 7.63 -0.89
N GLY A 134 2.29 7.22 -0.09
CA GLY A 134 3.67 7.72 -0.16
C GLY A 134 3.77 9.22 0.13
N ASN A 135 4.88 9.84 -0.29
CA ASN A 135 5.26 11.21 0.11
C ASN A 135 5.23 12.25 -1.02
N GLY A 136 4.70 11.91 -2.20
CA GLY A 136 4.70 12.85 -3.34
C GLY A 136 6.06 13.09 -4.01
N LYS A 137 7.16 12.46 -3.55
CA LYS A 137 8.54 12.78 -3.96
C LYS A 137 9.33 11.57 -4.45
N GLY A 138 10.40 11.80 -5.20
CA GLY A 138 11.30 10.77 -5.72
C GLY A 138 10.76 9.98 -6.92
N ARG A 139 11.64 9.12 -7.46
CA ARG A 139 11.33 8.16 -8.53
C ARG A 139 10.90 6.84 -7.92
N LEU A 140 9.77 6.30 -8.38
CA LEU A 140 9.27 5.01 -7.90
C LEU A 140 10.10 3.85 -8.46
N LYS A 141 10.29 2.83 -7.63
CA LYS A 141 11.00 1.57 -7.92
C LYS A 141 10.00 0.44 -8.19
N GLU A 142 10.50 -0.67 -8.76
CA GLU A 142 9.69 -1.85 -9.11
C GLU A 142 8.92 -2.45 -7.93
N TRP A 143 9.49 -2.37 -6.72
CA TRP A 143 8.89 -2.89 -5.50
C TRP A 143 8.07 -1.85 -4.71
N ASP A 144 8.02 -0.59 -5.17
CA ASP A 144 7.21 0.43 -4.52
C ASP A 144 5.73 0.19 -4.83
N ARG A 145 4.89 0.27 -3.80
CA ARG A 145 3.42 0.16 -3.89
C ARG A 145 2.74 1.52 -3.72
N VAL A 146 3.42 2.58 -4.14
CA VAL A 146 2.93 3.95 -3.95
C VAL A 146 1.99 4.31 -5.09
N TYR A 147 0.76 4.66 -4.73
CA TYR A 147 -0.29 5.15 -5.62
C TYR A 147 -0.44 6.65 -5.42
N ASP A 148 -0.03 7.41 -6.43
CA ASP A 148 -0.10 8.86 -6.44
C ASP A 148 -0.41 9.33 -7.87
N TYR A 149 -0.87 10.57 -8.01
CA TYR A 149 -1.35 11.12 -9.27
C TYR A 149 -0.29 11.96 -9.98
N ALA A 150 -0.32 11.92 -11.31
CA ALA A 150 0.47 12.80 -12.17
C ALA A 150 -0.32 13.20 -13.43
N ALA A 151 0.06 14.32 -14.01
CA ALA A 151 -0.38 14.74 -15.34
C ALA A 151 0.36 13.96 -16.45
N TYR A 152 -0.16 14.02 -17.68
CA TYR A 152 0.50 13.44 -18.85
C TYR A 152 1.58 14.39 -19.38
N ASN A 153 2.72 14.40 -18.69
CA ASN A 153 3.92 15.17 -19.05
C ASN A 153 5.07 14.28 -19.55
N ASP A 154 4.79 13.02 -19.84
CA ASP A 154 5.75 11.97 -20.21
C ASP A 154 5.46 11.33 -21.57
N LEU A 155 4.61 11.96 -22.37
CA LEU A 155 4.32 11.54 -23.75
C LEU A 155 5.31 12.13 -24.77
N GLY A 156 5.83 13.32 -24.51
CA GLY A 156 6.79 13.99 -25.38
C GLY A 156 8.24 13.57 -25.12
N MET A 157 9.06 13.58 -26.17
CA MET A 157 10.50 13.33 -26.12
C MET A 157 11.27 14.50 -26.75
N PRO A 158 11.28 15.70 -26.12
CA PRO A 158 11.86 16.91 -26.72
C PRO A 158 13.36 16.77 -27.04
N GLU A 159 14.07 15.89 -26.32
CA GLU A 159 15.48 15.57 -26.58
C GLU A 159 15.72 14.96 -27.97
N ARG A 160 14.69 14.37 -28.60
CA ARG A 160 14.76 13.82 -29.96
C ARG A 160 14.41 14.83 -31.06
N GLY A 161 14.11 16.08 -30.68
CA GLY A 161 13.76 17.18 -31.59
C GLY A 161 12.32 17.65 -31.46
N SER A 162 12.03 18.79 -32.10
CA SER A 162 10.74 19.52 -32.02
C SER A 162 9.53 18.67 -32.39
N ASN A 163 9.67 17.76 -33.36
CA ASN A 163 8.60 16.87 -33.82
C ASN A 163 8.09 15.90 -32.73
N PHE A 164 8.88 15.68 -31.68
CA PHE A 164 8.55 14.81 -30.55
C PHE A 164 8.06 15.58 -29.32
N GLU A 165 7.92 16.90 -29.40
CA GLU A 165 7.30 17.68 -28.33
C GLU A 165 5.80 17.41 -28.25
N ARG A 166 5.28 17.30 -27.03
CA ARG A 166 3.85 17.14 -26.76
C ARG A 166 3.47 18.07 -25.62
N PRO A 167 2.28 18.72 -25.67
CA PRO A 167 1.79 19.52 -24.56
C PRO A 167 1.49 18.62 -23.36
N VAL A 168 1.56 19.18 -22.16
CA VAL A 168 1.18 18.48 -20.92
C VAL A 168 -0.34 18.45 -20.81
N LEU A 169 -0.91 17.24 -20.67
CA LEU A 169 -2.37 17.08 -20.50
C LEU A 169 -2.75 16.89 -19.04
N GLY A 170 -3.83 17.54 -18.59
CA GLY A 170 -4.35 17.45 -17.23
C GLY A 170 -3.65 18.36 -16.23
N ARG A 171 -3.13 19.51 -16.68
CA ARG A 171 -2.53 20.52 -15.79
C ARG A 171 -2.91 21.96 -16.14
N HIS A 172 -3.41 22.20 -17.36
CA HIS A 172 -3.77 23.52 -17.84
C HIS A 172 -5.25 23.53 -18.27
N PRO A 173 -6.00 24.63 -18.05
CA PRO A 173 -7.39 24.75 -18.47
C PRO A 173 -7.63 24.45 -19.95
N SER A 174 -6.68 24.82 -20.82
CA SER A 174 -6.78 24.55 -22.27
C SER A 174 -6.59 23.07 -22.65
N PHE A 175 -6.06 22.25 -21.73
CA PHE A 175 -5.81 20.83 -21.95
C PHE A 175 -6.26 20.00 -20.72
N PRO A 176 -7.56 20.00 -20.38
CA PRO A 176 -8.06 19.21 -19.28
C PRO A 176 -7.95 17.72 -19.63
N TYR A 177 -7.52 16.91 -18.67
CA TYR A 177 -7.37 15.46 -18.89
C TYR A 177 -7.34 14.70 -17.55
N PRO A 178 -7.86 13.46 -17.52
CA PRO A 178 -7.73 12.58 -16.36
C PRO A 178 -6.28 12.44 -15.89
N ARG A 179 -6.09 12.24 -14.59
CA ARG A 179 -4.77 11.97 -14.00
C ARG A 179 -4.36 10.54 -14.26
N ARG A 180 -3.04 10.31 -14.38
CA ARG A 180 -2.43 8.98 -14.45
C ARG A 180 -1.69 8.63 -13.17
N GLY A 181 -1.29 7.36 -13.05
CA GLY A 181 -0.36 6.91 -12.02
C GLY A 181 0.99 7.62 -12.13
N ARG A 182 1.46 8.18 -11.02
CA ARG A 182 2.75 8.86 -10.93
C ARG A 182 3.88 7.84 -11.05
N THR A 183 4.91 8.19 -11.82
CA THR A 183 6.12 7.37 -11.99
C THR A 183 7.36 8.00 -11.33
N GLY A 184 7.31 9.31 -11.07
CA GLY A 184 8.42 10.07 -10.50
C GLY A 184 9.65 10.19 -11.41
N ARG A 185 9.50 9.88 -12.72
CA ARG A 185 10.52 10.18 -13.72
C ARG A 185 10.73 11.70 -13.81
N LYS A 186 11.96 12.13 -14.09
CA LYS A 186 12.25 13.57 -14.25
C LYS A 186 11.46 14.08 -15.47
N PRO A 187 10.73 15.21 -15.34
CA PRO A 187 10.11 15.84 -16.50
C PRO A 187 11.20 16.32 -17.46
N HIS A 188 10.93 16.26 -18.77
CA HIS A 188 11.88 16.69 -19.79
C HIS A 188 12.01 18.23 -19.88
N LYS A 189 11.05 19.00 -19.33
CA LYS A 189 11.13 20.47 -19.21
C LYS A 189 11.22 20.88 -17.73
N LYS A 190 11.94 21.98 -17.44
CA LYS A 190 11.96 22.63 -16.13
C LYS A 190 10.58 23.24 -15.89
N GLU A 191 9.69 22.50 -15.27
CA GLU A 191 8.36 22.99 -14.92
C GLU A 191 8.09 22.85 -13.43
N ASP A 192 7.29 23.76 -12.90
CA ASP A 192 6.90 23.78 -11.49
C ASP A 192 6.00 22.59 -11.14
N LYS A 193 6.54 21.58 -10.47
CA LYS A 193 5.80 20.33 -10.16
C LYS A 193 4.62 20.54 -9.20
N SER A 194 4.53 21.71 -8.56
CA SER A 194 3.54 22.01 -7.53
C SER A 194 2.39 22.88 -8.00
N ALA A 195 2.40 23.35 -9.26
CA ALA A 195 1.37 24.27 -9.76
C ALA A 195 -0.07 23.71 -9.72
N TRP A 196 -0.24 22.39 -9.62
CA TRP A 196 -1.57 21.77 -9.46
C TRP A 196 -2.07 21.76 -8.01
N ARG A 197 -1.18 22.01 -7.02
CA ARG A 197 -1.46 22.04 -5.58
C ARG A 197 -1.82 23.42 -5.08
N THR A 198 -1.80 24.45 -5.94
CA THR A 198 -2.15 25.80 -5.53
C THR A 198 -3.66 25.91 -5.33
N ASP A 199 -4.06 26.69 -4.34
CA ASP A 199 -5.48 26.91 -4.04
C ASP A 199 -6.19 27.58 -5.22
N GLU A 200 -5.48 28.41 -6.00
CA GLU A 200 -5.99 29.01 -7.24
C GLU A 200 -6.35 27.95 -8.28
N GLU A 201 -5.49 26.97 -8.51
CA GLU A 201 -5.72 25.95 -9.54
C GLU A 201 -6.75 24.91 -9.07
N PHE A 202 -6.78 24.64 -7.76
CA PHE A 202 -7.86 23.87 -7.14
C PHE A 202 -9.22 24.58 -7.31
N ALA A 203 -9.31 25.88 -6.99
CA ALA A 203 -10.53 26.67 -7.16
C ALA A 203 -10.96 26.79 -8.63
N ARG A 204 -9.99 26.91 -9.55
CA ARG A 204 -10.26 26.95 -11.00
C ARG A 204 -10.82 25.62 -11.51
N GLU A 205 -10.23 24.49 -11.15
CA GLU A 205 -10.75 23.16 -11.52
C GLU A 205 -12.13 22.90 -10.89
N THR A 206 -12.35 23.42 -9.68
CA THR A 206 -13.64 23.37 -8.98
C THR A 206 -14.71 24.14 -9.78
N LEU A 207 -14.46 25.39 -10.17
CA LEU A 207 -15.46 26.23 -10.84
C LEU A 207 -15.60 26.00 -12.36
N ALA A 208 -14.51 25.66 -13.04
CA ALA A 208 -14.43 25.61 -14.51
C ALA A 208 -13.70 24.37 -15.05
N GLY A 209 -13.48 23.36 -14.21
CA GLY A 209 -12.89 22.09 -14.63
C GLY A 209 -13.89 21.16 -15.31
N VAL A 210 -13.55 19.88 -15.37
CA VAL A 210 -14.31 18.87 -16.13
C VAL A 210 -15.70 18.57 -15.56
N ASN A 211 -15.98 19.01 -14.33
CA ASN A 211 -17.28 18.83 -13.68
C ASN A 211 -17.69 20.06 -12.85
N PRO A 212 -18.07 21.17 -13.51
CA PRO A 212 -18.33 22.45 -12.85
C PRO A 212 -19.70 22.52 -12.13
N VAL A 213 -20.50 21.46 -12.19
CA VAL A 213 -21.90 21.44 -11.70
C VAL A 213 -22.01 20.98 -10.24
N ILE A 214 -20.92 20.54 -9.61
CA ILE A 214 -20.94 19.96 -8.25
C ILE A 214 -20.97 21.03 -7.14
N ILE A 215 -20.47 22.24 -7.39
CA ILE A 215 -20.36 23.27 -6.35
C ILE A 215 -21.57 24.18 -6.36
N SER A 216 -22.16 24.35 -5.18
CA SER A 216 -23.28 25.26 -4.95
C SER A 216 -22.90 26.26 -3.86
N ARG A 217 -23.45 27.49 -3.97
CA ARG A 217 -23.24 28.55 -2.98
C ARG A 217 -23.88 28.15 -1.66
N LEU A 218 -23.07 27.97 -0.62
CA LEU A 218 -23.57 27.71 0.74
C LEU A 218 -24.56 28.79 1.16
N GLN A 219 -25.82 28.41 1.40
CA GLN A 219 -26.84 29.31 1.93
C GLN A 219 -26.78 29.28 3.45
N VAL A 220 -26.17 30.29 4.06
CA VAL A 220 -26.19 30.45 5.52
C VAL A 220 -27.49 31.15 5.89
N LYS A 221 -28.40 30.43 6.55
CA LYS A 221 -29.55 31.07 7.21
C LYS A 221 -29.03 31.79 8.45
N HIS A 222 -29.11 33.12 8.46
CA HIS A 222 -28.90 33.89 9.68
C HIS A 222 -30.04 33.59 10.66
N ASN A 223 -29.83 32.62 11.54
CA ASN A 223 -30.57 32.57 12.80
C ASN A 223 -29.92 33.62 13.71
N ILE A 224 -30.45 34.83 13.68
CA ILE A 224 -30.24 35.78 14.78
C ILE A 224 -30.96 35.16 15.98
N ILE A 225 -30.21 34.42 16.80
CA ILE A 225 -30.57 34.21 18.19
C ILE A 225 -29.76 35.26 18.93
N ALA A 226 -30.40 36.39 19.21
CA ALA A 226 -29.92 37.28 20.26
C ALA A 226 -30.03 36.51 21.58
N CYS A 227 -28.93 36.48 22.33
CA CYS A 227 -28.89 35.95 23.70
C CYS A 227 -29.86 36.71 24.61
#